data_AF-A0A7J2KVT2-F1
#
_entry.id   AF-A0A7J2KVT2-F1
#
_cell.length_a   1.000
_cell.length_b   1.000
_cell.length_c   1.000
_cell.angle_alpha   90.00
_cell.angle_beta   90.00
_cell.angle_gamma   90.00
#
_symmetry.space_group_name_H-M   'P 1'
#
loop_
_entity.id
_entity.type
_entity.pdbx_description
1 polymer ?
#
loop_
_entity_poly.entity_id
_entity_poly.type
_entity_poly.pdbx_seq_one_letter_code
_entity_poly.pdbx_strand_id
1 'polypeptide(L)'
;MAEGKIVKVAGPVMKAEGMRGAMMYEVVRVGNYKLMGEIIQLEDDIATIQVYEETAGIKPGEPVISTGAQLSVELGPGILKQIYDGVQRPLEVIRKESGTFIARGIEVPSLDRNKKWEFTPLVKVGDKVEGGDFLGEVPETELITHRIMVPPGISGEVVEIAQKGSYIIEEIISKIKTEKGEKEVNMYQKWPVRIPRPLKKKLDPETPLISGQRILDTFFPVAKGGTAAIPGPFGGGKTVTQHQLAKWCDAEIIVYVGCGERGNEMTEVLEEFPHLTDPNSGKPLMERTVLIANTSNMPVAARDASVYTGITFGEYFRDMGYNVALMADSTSRWAEAMREISGRLEEMPGEEGYPAYLASRLANFYERSGRVETIGTNKREGSLTVVGAVSPPGGDFSEPVTQNTLRITKVFWALDASLADRRHFP
;
A
#
# COMPACT_ATOMS: atom_id res chain seq x y z
N MET A 1 15.63 -1.04 -22.63
CA MET A 1 15.72 -1.82 -21.38
C MET A 1 17.18 -2.16 -21.18
N ALA A 2 17.75 -1.84 -20.02
CA ALA A 2 19.12 -2.23 -19.70
C ALA A 2 19.17 -3.74 -19.38
N GLU A 3 20.26 -4.39 -19.74
CA GLU A 3 20.53 -5.79 -19.44
C GLU A 3 21.93 -5.90 -18.85
N GLY A 4 21.98 -6.25 -17.58
CA GLY A 4 23.20 -6.36 -16.80
C GLY A 4 23.48 -7.76 -16.32
N LYS A 5 24.56 -7.91 -15.55
CA LYS A 5 24.98 -9.19 -14.95
C LYS A 5 25.31 -9.01 -13.48
N ILE A 6 24.91 -9.96 -12.66
CA ILE A 6 25.20 -9.95 -11.22
C ILE A 6 26.70 -10.08 -11.00
N VAL A 7 27.29 -9.19 -10.20
CA VAL A 7 28.72 -9.23 -9.82
C VAL A 7 28.93 -9.53 -8.34
N LYS A 8 27.96 -9.19 -7.47
CA LYS A 8 28.02 -9.46 -6.03
C LYS A 8 26.63 -9.84 -5.51
N VAL A 9 26.57 -10.83 -4.63
CA VAL A 9 25.35 -11.24 -3.91
C VAL A 9 25.63 -11.14 -2.41
N ALA A 10 24.84 -10.36 -1.69
CA ALA A 10 24.96 -10.12 -0.25
C ALA A 10 23.60 -10.20 0.44
N GLY A 11 23.05 -11.42 0.52
CA GLY A 11 21.68 -11.65 1.00
C GLY A 11 20.66 -10.94 0.09
N PRO A 12 19.74 -10.12 0.62
CA PRO A 12 18.72 -9.44 -0.18
C PRO A 12 19.25 -8.31 -1.07
N VAL A 13 20.53 -7.93 -0.93
CA VAL A 13 21.17 -6.87 -1.73
C VAL A 13 22.14 -7.49 -2.72
N MET A 14 22.07 -7.07 -3.98
CA MET A 14 22.94 -7.51 -5.07
C MET A 14 23.55 -6.32 -5.80
N LYS A 15 24.69 -6.52 -6.44
CA LYS A 15 25.24 -5.55 -7.39
C LYS A 15 25.25 -6.17 -8.79
N ALA A 16 24.86 -5.39 -9.79
CA ALA A 16 24.91 -5.79 -11.19
C ALA A 16 25.62 -4.73 -12.04
N GLU A 17 26.51 -5.17 -12.94
CA GLU A 17 27.18 -4.33 -13.94
C GLU A 17 26.41 -4.33 -15.26
N GLY A 18 26.71 -3.41 -16.18
CA GLY A 18 26.01 -3.28 -17.46
C GLY A 18 24.62 -2.65 -17.33
N MET A 19 24.37 -1.92 -16.25
CA MET A 19 23.07 -1.35 -15.92
C MET A 19 22.91 0.12 -16.35
N ARG A 20 23.82 0.65 -17.17
CA ARG A 20 23.66 1.97 -17.80
C ARG A 20 22.31 2.12 -18.50
N GLY A 21 21.62 3.21 -18.18
CA GLY A 21 20.29 3.51 -18.72
C GLY A 21 19.13 2.99 -17.86
N ALA A 22 19.41 2.26 -16.78
CA ALA A 22 18.42 2.00 -15.74
C ALA A 22 18.20 3.24 -14.86
N MET A 23 17.03 3.32 -14.23
CA MET A 23 16.62 4.42 -13.38
C MET A 23 16.62 4.03 -11.91
N MET A 24 16.75 5.03 -11.05
CA MET A 24 16.59 4.86 -9.61
C MET A 24 15.15 4.40 -9.29
N TYR A 25 15.01 3.42 -8.40
CA TYR A 25 13.74 2.76 -8.03
C TYR A 25 13.07 1.96 -9.15
N GLU A 26 13.79 1.67 -10.23
CA GLU A 26 13.29 0.83 -11.32
C GLU A 26 13.22 -0.64 -10.88
N VAL A 27 12.13 -1.31 -11.24
CA VAL A 27 11.98 -2.76 -11.03
C VAL A 27 12.83 -3.51 -12.03
N VAL A 28 13.52 -4.54 -11.55
CA VAL A 28 14.36 -5.43 -12.33
C VAL A 28 13.97 -6.89 -12.10
N ARG A 29 14.25 -7.73 -13.09
CA ARG A 29 14.17 -9.20 -13.00
C ARG A 29 15.58 -9.75 -12.79
N VAL A 30 15.80 -10.40 -11.66
CA VAL A 30 17.13 -10.79 -11.18
C VAL A 30 17.33 -12.29 -11.29
N GLY A 31 18.42 -12.68 -11.94
CA GLY A 31 18.85 -14.06 -12.08
C GLY A 31 17.99 -14.89 -13.04
N ASN A 32 18.35 -16.16 -13.18
CA ASN A 32 17.60 -17.11 -14.02
C ASN A 32 16.19 -17.37 -13.51
N TYR A 33 15.97 -17.19 -12.21
CA TYR A 33 14.65 -17.28 -11.57
C TYR A 33 13.78 -16.05 -11.80
N LYS A 34 14.29 -15.00 -12.45
CA LYS A 34 13.56 -13.74 -12.72
C LYS A 34 12.95 -13.11 -11.45
N LEU A 35 13.66 -13.18 -10.33
CA LEU A 35 13.18 -12.65 -9.07
C LEU A 35 12.90 -11.15 -9.19
N MET A 36 11.83 -10.68 -8.55
CA MET A 36 11.53 -9.26 -8.51
C MET A 36 12.53 -8.53 -7.60
N GLY A 37 13.18 -7.51 -8.12
CA GLY A 37 13.99 -6.58 -7.34
C GLY A 37 13.80 -5.14 -7.78
N GLU A 38 14.38 -4.21 -7.03
CA GLU A 38 14.33 -2.77 -7.26
C GLU A 38 15.73 -2.18 -7.18
N ILE A 39 16.07 -1.28 -8.11
CA ILE A 39 17.35 -0.54 -8.07
C ILE A 39 17.28 0.53 -6.99
N ILE A 40 18.21 0.47 -6.03
CA ILE A 40 18.28 1.39 -4.89
C ILE A 40 19.54 2.23 -4.84
N GLN A 41 20.49 2.02 -5.75
CA GLN A 41 21.64 2.88 -5.95
C GLN A 41 22.17 2.68 -7.37
N LEU A 42 22.64 3.75 -8.00
CA LEU A 42 23.30 3.71 -9.30
C LEU A 42 24.64 4.43 -9.18
N GLU A 43 25.72 3.70 -9.46
CA GLU A 43 27.09 4.20 -9.50
C GLU A 43 27.70 3.85 -10.86
N ASP A 44 27.79 4.83 -11.75
CA ASP A 44 28.26 4.68 -13.14
C ASP A 44 27.49 3.61 -13.94
N ASP A 45 28.02 2.38 -14.00
CA ASP A 45 27.44 1.23 -14.70
C ASP A 45 26.99 0.11 -13.74
N ILE A 46 27.18 0.33 -12.43
CA ILE A 46 26.82 -0.61 -11.38
C ILE A 46 25.50 -0.18 -10.74
N ALA A 47 24.51 -1.06 -10.78
CA ALA A 47 23.29 -0.92 -10.01
C ALA A 47 23.36 -1.76 -8.74
N THR A 48 23.06 -1.16 -7.59
CA THR A 48 22.75 -1.90 -6.36
C THR A 48 21.25 -2.18 -6.35
N ILE A 49 20.89 -3.44 -6.24
CA ILE A 49 19.53 -3.96 -6.38
C ILE A 49 19.11 -4.60 -5.07
N GLN A 50 17.92 -4.24 -4.61
CA GLN A 50 17.25 -4.86 -3.49
C GLN A 50 16.22 -5.87 -4.02
N VAL A 51 16.37 -7.14 -3.66
CA VAL A 51 15.49 -8.22 -4.13
C VAL A 51 14.35 -8.43 -3.13
N TYR A 52 13.11 -8.48 -3.61
CA TYR A 52 11.89 -8.68 -2.80
C TYR A 52 11.54 -10.15 -2.58
N GLU A 53 12.41 -11.06 -2.99
CA GLU A 53 12.24 -12.51 -2.94
C GLU A 53 13.47 -13.20 -2.35
N GLU A 54 13.33 -14.48 -2.00
CA GLU A 54 14.44 -15.25 -1.44
C GLU A 54 15.57 -15.46 -2.47
N THR A 55 16.75 -14.96 -2.13
CA THR A 55 17.94 -14.88 -2.99
C THR A 55 18.81 -16.13 -2.98
N ALA A 56 18.54 -17.11 -2.11
CA ALA A 56 19.34 -18.32 -1.97
C ALA A 56 19.57 -19.04 -3.31
N GLY A 57 20.84 -19.26 -3.67
CA GLY A 57 21.21 -20.00 -4.89
C GLY A 57 21.38 -19.13 -6.15
N ILE A 58 21.13 -17.81 -6.08
CA ILE A 58 21.58 -16.88 -7.12
C ILE A 58 23.10 -16.76 -7.09
N LYS A 59 23.71 -16.69 -8.27
CA LYS A 59 25.16 -16.61 -8.45
C LYS A 59 25.58 -15.39 -9.29
N PRO A 60 26.81 -14.87 -9.09
CA PRO A 60 27.41 -13.93 -10.02
C PRO A 60 27.45 -14.49 -11.45
N GLY A 61 27.27 -13.61 -12.44
CA GLY A 61 27.19 -13.91 -13.86
C GLY A 61 25.77 -14.13 -14.41
N GLU A 62 24.77 -14.31 -13.54
CA GLU A 62 23.37 -14.42 -13.96
C GLU A 62 22.80 -13.06 -14.44
N PRO A 63 21.78 -13.07 -15.33
CA PRO A 63 21.27 -11.84 -15.95
C PRO A 63 20.45 -10.97 -14.99
N VAL A 64 20.45 -9.66 -15.22
CA VAL A 64 19.53 -8.70 -14.62
C VAL A 64 18.86 -7.91 -15.73
N ILE A 65 17.53 -7.95 -15.79
CA ILE A 65 16.76 -7.31 -16.86
C ILE A 65 15.91 -6.18 -16.29
N SER A 66 16.09 -4.97 -16.82
CA SER A 66 15.34 -3.79 -16.43
C SER A 66 13.93 -3.76 -17.02
N THR A 67 12.91 -3.42 -16.22
CA THR A 67 11.51 -3.37 -16.69
C THR A 67 11.11 -2.05 -17.34
N GLY A 68 11.90 -0.99 -17.16
CA GLY A 68 11.60 0.38 -17.59
C GLY A 68 10.64 1.14 -16.67
N ALA A 69 10.19 0.54 -15.57
CA ALA A 69 9.17 1.11 -14.69
C ALA A 69 9.54 0.98 -13.20
N GLN A 70 9.12 1.95 -12.40
CA GLN A 70 9.23 1.89 -10.94
C GLN A 70 8.23 0.89 -10.34
N LEU A 71 8.45 0.48 -9.09
CA LEU A 71 7.51 -0.38 -8.38
C LEU A 71 6.14 0.31 -8.35
N SER A 72 5.18 -0.31 -9.01
CA SER A 72 3.87 0.25 -9.27
C SER A 72 2.79 -0.75 -8.95
N VAL A 73 1.66 -0.23 -8.48
CA VAL A 73 0.47 -1.02 -8.18
C VAL A 73 -0.61 -0.79 -9.23
N GLU A 74 -1.41 -1.81 -9.49
CA GLU A 74 -2.60 -1.74 -10.33
C GLU A 74 -3.80 -1.30 -9.49
N LEU A 75 -4.48 -0.26 -9.94
CA LEU A 75 -5.57 0.40 -9.23
C LEU A 75 -6.82 0.39 -10.12
N GLY A 76 -7.76 -0.50 -9.83
CA GLY A 76 -9.04 -0.64 -10.54
C GLY A 76 -9.97 -1.65 -9.86
N PRO A 77 -11.10 -1.99 -10.49
CA PRO A 77 -12.05 -2.97 -9.96
C PRO A 77 -11.41 -4.34 -9.70
N GLY A 78 -11.60 -4.86 -8.50
CA GLY A 78 -11.08 -6.14 -8.04
C GLY A 78 -10.01 -6.07 -6.97
N ILE A 79 -9.67 -4.87 -6.45
CA ILE A 79 -8.76 -4.68 -5.31
C ILE A 79 -9.46 -5.09 -4.00
N LEU A 80 -10.73 -4.73 -3.83
CA LEU A 80 -11.48 -5.05 -2.62
C LEU A 80 -11.68 -6.57 -2.51
N LYS A 81 -11.75 -7.07 -1.26
CA LYS A 81 -11.82 -8.50 -0.91
C LYS A 81 -10.56 -9.30 -1.24
N GLN A 82 -9.50 -8.68 -1.74
CA GLN A 82 -8.25 -9.37 -2.03
C GLN A 82 -7.31 -9.36 -0.82
N ILE A 83 -6.44 -10.37 -0.86
CA ILE A 83 -5.32 -10.52 0.06
C ILE A 83 -4.06 -10.52 -0.81
N TYR A 84 -3.27 -9.46 -0.67
CA TYR A 84 -2.03 -9.24 -1.42
C TYR A 84 -0.81 -9.56 -0.57
N ASP A 85 0.28 -9.94 -1.22
CA ASP A 85 1.61 -9.82 -0.62
C ASP A 85 2.14 -8.37 -0.65
N GLY A 86 3.37 -8.15 -0.17
CA GLY A 86 3.98 -6.81 -0.12
C GLY A 86 4.18 -6.12 -1.48
N VAL A 87 4.10 -6.84 -2.60
CA VAL A 87 4.29 -6.32 -3.97
C VAL A 87 3.03 -6.49 -4.84
N GLN A 88 1.86 -6.61 -4.21
CA GLN A 88 0.56 -6.72 -4.87
C GLN A 88 0.37 -7.99 -5.73
N ARG A 89 0.87 -9.13 -5.27
CA ARG A 89 0.49 -10.44 -5.83
C ARG A 89 -0.61 -11.07 -4.98
N PRO A 90 -1.76 -11.49 -5.56
CA PRO A 90 -2.83 -12.10 -4.78
C PRO A 90 -2.39 -13.45 -4.19
N LEU A 91 -2.43 -13.60 -2.86
CA LEU A 91 -1.97 -14.82 -2.19
C LEU A 91 -2.77 -16.06 -2.59
N GLU A 92 -4.08 -15.90 -2.87
CA GLU A 92 -4.92 -17.01 -3.31
C GLU A 92 -4.54 -17.53 -4.71
N VAL A 93 -4.09 -16.63 -5.60
CA VAL A 93 -3.62 -17.00 -6.94
C VAL A 93 -2.25 -17.68 -6.85
N ILE A 94 -1.34 -17.12 -6.04
CA ILE A 94 -0.04 -17.75 -5.75
C ILE A 94 -0.26 -19.18 -5.21
N ARG A 95 -1.16 -19.35 -4.23
CA ARG A 95 -1.47 -20.65 -3.64
C ARG A 95 -1.95 -21.68 -4.66
N LYS A 96 -2.76 -21.26 -5.63
CA LYS A 96 -3.24 -22.14 -6.71
C LYS A 96 -2.11 -22.58 -7.64
N GLU A 97 -1.10 -21.75 -7.84
CA GLU A 97 0.01 -22.03 -8.75
C GLU A 97 1.16 -22.80 -8.08
N SER A 98 1.54 -22.44 -6.84
CA SER A 98 2.69 -23.02 -6.14
C SER A 98 2.36 -23.90 -4.94
N GLY A 99 1.08 -24.03 -4.59
CA GLY A 99 0.62 -24.81 -3.43
C GLY A 99 0.78 -24.05 -2.11
N THR A 100 1.05 -24.77 -1.02
CA THR A 100 1.09 -24.22 0.34
C THR A 100 2.24 -23.25 0.59
N PHE A 101 3.34 -23.36 -0.15
CA PHE A 101 4.51 -22.49 -0.02
C PHE A 101 4.58 -21.53 -1.20
N ILE A 102 5.05 -20.31 -0.93
CA ILE A 102 5.29 -19.30 -1.96
C ILE A 102 6.57 -19.68 -2.71
N ALA A 103 6.45 -20.12 -3.97
CA ALA A 103 7.63 -20.37 -4.80
C ALA A 103 8.23 -19.04 -5.30
N ARG A 104 9.48 -19.13 -5.72
CA ARG A 104 10.28 -17.97 -6.17
C ARG A 104 10.06 -17.68 -7.64
N GLY A 105 10.08 -16.40 -8.01
CA GLY A 105 9.94 -15.96 -9.40
C GLY A 105 8.54 -16.13 -9.97
N ILE A 106 7.53 -16.34 -9.11
CA ILE A 106 6.13 -16.40 -9.53
C ILE A 106 5.70 -15.00 -9.99
N GLU A 107 5.17 -14.95 -11.20
CA GLU A 107 4.58 -13.75 -11.80
C GLU A 107 3.09 -13.97 -12.01
N VAL A 108 2.29 -13.41 -11.11
CA VAL A 108 0.83 -13.43 -11.19
C VAL A 108 0.29 -12.00 -11.40
N PRO A 109 -0.76 -11.82 -12.21
CA PRO A 109 -1.44 -10.54 -12.32
C PRO A 109 -2.00 -10.07 -10.97
N SER A 110 -1.90 -8.77 -10.69
CA SER A 110 -2.44 -8.15 -9.46
C SER A 110 -3.97 -8.12 -9.42
N LEU A 111 -4.60 -8.02 -10.59
CA LEU A 111 -6.06 -8.02 -10.74
C LEU A 111 -6.47 -9.14 -11.71
N ASP A 112 -7.66 -9.71 -11.49
CA ASP A 112 -8.20 -10.76 -12.35
C ASP A 112 -8.53 -10.20 -13.75
N ARG A 113 -7.79 -10.67 -14.76
CA ARG A 113 -7.94 -10.24 -16.15
C ARG A 113 -9.19 -10.80 -16.83
N ASN A 114 -9.77 -11.88 -16.28
CA ASN A 114 -10.89 -12.58 -16.90
C ASN A 114 -12.24 -12.21 -16.27
N LYS A 115 -12.23 -11.62 -15.07
CA LYS A 115 -13.44 -11.20 -14.38
C LYS A 115 -14.11 -10.04 -15.13
N LYS A 116 -15.39 -10.23 -15.44
CA LYS A 116 -16.24 -9.19 -16.03
C LYS A 116 -16.89 -8.32 -14.96
N TRP A 117 -17.01 -7.05 -15.28
CA TRP A 117 -17.56 -6.01 -14.44
C TRP A 117 -18.62 -5.22 -15.19
N GLU A 118 -19.72 -4.91 -14.51
CA GLU A 118 -20.80 -4.08 -15.06
C GLU A 118 -20.41 -2.61 -15.02
N PHE A 119 -19.91 -2.08 -16.13
CA PHE A 119 -19.54 -0.69 -16.29
C PHE A 119 -20.76 0.17 -16.65
N THR A 120 -20.91 1.31 -15.98
CA THR A 120 -21.90 2.34 -16.33
C THR A 120 -21.18 3.67 -16.60
N PRO A 121 -21.27 4.24 -17.82
CA PRO A 121 -20.59 5.50 -18.14
C PRO A 121 -21.27 6.69 -17.44
N LEU A 122 -20.46 7.64 -16.98
CA LEU A 122 -20.90 8.88 -16.32
C LEU A 122 -20.64 10.14 -17.18
N VAL A 123 -19.87 10.01 -18.26
CA VAL A 123 -19.56 11.08 -19.23
C VAL A 123 -20.07 10.72 -20.61
N LYS A 124 -20.13 11.73 -21.49
CA LYS A 124 -20.52 11.61 -22.89
C LYS A 124 -19.36 11.97 -23.82
N VAL A 125 -19.44 11.50 -25.05
CA VAL A 125 -18.53 11.95 -26.12
C VAL A 125 -18.66 13.46 -26.30
N GLY A 126 -17.52 14.15 -26.35
CA GLY A 126 -17.41 15.61 -26.43
C GLY A 126 -17.20 16.29 -25.08
N ASP A 127 -17.35 15.58 -23.95
CA ASP A 127 -17.08 16.16 -22.64
C ASP A 127 -15.57 16.41 -22.45
N LYS A 128 -15.23 17.55 -21.83
CA LYS A 128 -13.86 17.85 -21.42
C LYS A 128 -13.61 17.28 -20.05
N VAL A 129 -12.53 16.52 -19.92
CA VAL A 129 -12.15 15.83 -18.69
C VAL A 129 -10.69 16.09 -18.34
N GLU A 130 -10.40 16.08 -17.04
CA GLU A 130 -9.04 16.13 -16.50
C GLU A 130 -8.80 14.98 -15.51
N GLY A 131 -7.54 14.76 -15.14
CA GLY A 131 -7.15 13.72 -14.19
C GLY A 131 -7.99 13.78 -12.91
N GLY A 132 -8.57 12.65 -12.53
CA GLY A 132 -9.49 12.53 -11.40
C GLY A 132 -10.97 12.61 -11.77
N ASP A 133 -11.35 13.09 -12.95
CA ASP A 133 -12.76 13.06 -13.37
C ASP A 133 -13.27 11.63 -13.56
N PHE A 134 -14.55 11.41 -13.27
CA PHE A 134 -15.14 10.06 -13.32
C PHE A 134 -15.62 9.78 -14.74
N LEU A 135 -15.02 8.78 -15.39
CA LEU A 135 -15.46 8.27 -16.69
C LEU A 135 -16.70 7.37 -16.55
N GLY A 136 -16.76 6.61 -15.46
CA GLY A 136 -17.86 5.71 -15.18
C GLY A 136 -17.76 5.09 -13.79
N GLU A 137 -18.65 4.15 -13.53
CA GLU A 137 -18.74 3.44 -12.26
C GLU A 137 -18.92 1.93 -12.47
N VAL A 138 -18.42 1.16 -11.51
CA VAL A 138 -18.56 -0.29 -11.43
C VAL A 138 -18.96 -0.66 -10.00
N PRO A 139 -20.04 -1.42 -9.77
CA PRO A 139 -20.32 -1.98 -8.45
C PRO A 139 -19.30 -3.10 -8.16
N GLU A 140 -18.24 -2.79 -7.42
CA GLU A 140 -17.16 -3.75 -7.13
C GLU A 140 -17.58 -4.73 -6.05
N THR A 141 -18.23 -4.21 -5.01
CA THR A 141 -18.83 -4.98 -3.92
C THR A 141 -20.27 -4.52 -3.72
N GLU A 142 -21.01 -5.23 -2.87
CA GLU A 142 -22.39 -4.81 -2.55
C GLU A 142 -22.45 -3.46 -1.82
N LEU A 143 -21.33 -3.03 -1.21
CA LEU A 143 -21.21 -1.79 -0.46
C LEU A 143 -20.56 -0.66 -1.26
N ILE A 144 -19.56 -1.00 -2.07
CA ILE A 144 -18.67 -0.01 -2.67
C ILE A 144 -18.88 0.04 -4.18
N THR A 145 -19.21 1.24 -4.65
CA THR A 145 -19.20 1.57 -6.07
C THR A 145 -17.83 2.13 -6.45
N HIS A 146 -17.09 1.36 -7.23
CA HIS A 146 -15.78 1.76 -7.72
C HIS A 146 -15.92 2.84 -8.80
N ARG A 147 -15.25 3.97 -8.62
CA ARG A 147 -15.28 5.10 -9.57
C ARG A 147 -14.09 4.99 -10.52
N ILE A 148 -14.37 4.82 -11.81
CA ILE A 148 -13.31 4.78 -12.82
C ILE A 148 -12.92 6.20 -13.16
N MET A 149 -11.72 6.59 -12.74
CA MET A 149 -11.21 7.96 -12.89
C MET A 149 -10.29 8.09 -14.10
N VAL A 150 -10.28 9.26 -14.74
CA VAL A 150 -9.22 9.65 -15.68
C VAL A 150 -7.88 9.60 -14.94
N PRO A 151 -6.88 8.85 -15.44
CA PRO A 151 -5.57 8.78 -14.79
C PRO A 151 -4.93 10.16 -14.63
N PRO A 152 -4.21 10.42 -13.53
CA PRO A 152 -3.56 11.71 -13.33
C PRO A 152 -2.59 12.08 -14.46
N GLY A 153 -2.55 13.37 -14.82
CA GLY A 153 -1.71 13.87 -15.91
C GLY A 153 -2.32 13.74 -17.32
N ILE A 154 -3.51 13.13 -17.44
CA ILE A 154 -4.29 13.10 -18.68
C ILE A 154 -5.37 14.18 -18.61
N SER A 155 -5.48 14.99 -19.66
CA SER A 155 -6.57 15.95 -19.85
C SER A 155 -6.87 16.09 -21.34
N GLY A 156 -8.14 16.33 -21.67
CA GLY A 156 -8.57 16.40 -23.06
C GLY A 156 -10.07 16.25 -23.23
N GLU A 157 -10.47 15.89 -24.44
CA GLU A 157 -11.88 15.66 -24.82
C GLU A 157 -12.15 14.18 -24.99
N VAL A 158 -13.27 13.69 -24.47
CA VAL A 158 -13.69 12.29 -24.65
C VAL A 158 -14.14 12.06 -26.09
N VAL A 159 -13.41 11.23 -26.83
CA VAL A 159 -13.73 10.86 -28.22
C VAL A 159 -14.58 9.59 -28.27
N GLU A 160 -14.31 8.67 -27.35
CA GLU A 160 -15.00 7.39 -27.26
C GLU A 160 -15.25 7.05 -25.79
N ILE A 161 -16.42 6.49 -25.50
CA ILE A 161 -16.80 5.97 -24.19
C ILE A 161 -17.59 4.68 -24.40
N ALA A 162 -17.22 3.63 -23.68
CA ALA A 162 -17.92 2.36 -23.70
C ALA A 162 -19.36 2.54 -23.21
N GLN A 163 -20.29 1.83 -23.84
CA GLN A 163 -21.68 1.83 -23.40
C GLN A 163 -21.81 1.07 -22.08
N LYS A 164 -22.97 1.19 -21.44
CA LYS A 164 -23.27 0.38 -20.26
C LYS A 164 -23.24 -1.10 -20.64
N GLY A 165 -22.48 -1.92 -19.91
CA GLY A 165 -22.35 -3.34 -20.21
C GLY A 165 -21.29 -4.04 -19.38
N SER A 166 -21.03 -5.30 -19.73
CA SER A 166 -20.12 -6.20 -19.03
C SER A 166 -18.76 -6.25 -19.73
N TYR A 167 -17.72 -5.74 -19.07
CA TYR A 167 -16.37 -5.61 -19.64
C TYR A 167 -15.31 -6.24 -18.73
N ILE A 168 -14.19 -6.68 -19.29
CA ILE A 168 -13.00 -7.04 -18.47
C ILE A 168 -12.11 -5.82 -18.27
N ILE A 169 -11.23 -5.85 -17.25
CA ILE A 169 -10.39 -4.69 -16.92
C ILE A 169 -9.37 -4.31 -18.01
N GLU A 170 -9.04 -5.23 -18.94
CA GLU A 170 -8.14 -4.95 -20.07
C GLU A 170 -8.82 -4.24 -21.24
N GLU A 171 -10.15 -4.30 -21.33
CA GLU A 171 -10.89 -3.65 -22.39
C GLU A 171 -10.85 -2.12 -22.24
N ILE A 172 -10.68 -1.44 -23.38
CA ILE A 172 -10.64 0.03 -23.42
C ILE A 172 -12.06 0.54 -23.19
N ILE A 173 -12.24 1.31 -22.13
CA ILE A 173 -13.53 1.92 -21.79
C ILE A 173 -13.66 3.34 -22.31
N SER A 174 -12.55 4.04 -22.58
CA SER A 174 -12.59 5.40 -23.11
C SER A 174 -11.36 5.77 -23.91
N LYS A 175 -11.52 6.64 -24.89
CA LYS A 175 -10.43 7.32 -25.59
C LYS A 175 -10.53 8.82 -25.38
N ILE A 176 -9.45 9.41 -24.91
CA ILE A 176 -9.35 10.84 -24.62
C ILE A 176 -8.36 11.48 -25.60
N LYS A 177 -8.82 12.48 -26.34
CA LYS A 177 -7.97 13.28 -27.22
C LYS A 177 -7.25 14.34 -26.40
N THR A 178 -5.97 14.08 -26.15
CA THR A 178 -5.07 15.02 -25.47
C THR A 178 -4.32 15.87 -26.49
N GLU A 179 -3.62 16.91 -26.04
CA GLU A 179 -2.73 17.71 -26.91
C GLU A 179 -1.61 16.87 -27.55
N LYS A 180 -1.22 15.76 -26.91
CA LYS A 180 -0.14 14.86 -27.36
C LYS A 180 -0.66 13.69 -28.20
N GLY A 181 -1.94 13.70 -28.56
CA GLY A 181 -2.61 12.62 -29.30
C GLY A 181 -3.68 11.90 -28.47
N GLU A 182 -4.27 10.86 -29.05
CA GLU A 182 -5.29 10.05 -28.39
C GLU A 182 -4.67 9.11 -27.36
N LYS A 183 -5.32 9.01 -26.19
CA LYS A 183 -4.95 8.13 -25.09
C LYS A 183 -6.10 7.21 -24.76
N GLU A 184 -5.80 5.92 -24.73
CA GLU A 184 -6.73 4.86 -24.37
C GLU A 184 -6.71 4.68 -22.84
N VAL A 185 -7.90 4.55 -22.26
CA VAL A 185 -8.12 4.34 -20.84
C VAL A 185 -8.96 3.08 -20.65
N ASN A 186 -8.46 2.16 -19.84
CA ASN A 186 -9.17 0.95 -19.42
C ASN A 186 -9.68 1.13 -17.97
N MET A 187 -10.19 0.06 -17.35
CA MET A 187 -10.78 0.17 -16.00
C MET A 187 -9.76 0.24 -14.86
N TYR A 188 -8.46 0.17 -15.13
CA TYR A 188 -7.43 0.25 -14.09
C TYR A 188 -6.31 1.21 -14.47
N GLN A 189 -5.52 1.63 -13.49
CA GLN A 189 -4.34 2.47 -13.71
C GLN A 189 -3.15 1.91 -12.96
N LYS A 190 -1.95 2.10 -13.49
CA LYS A 190 -0.71 1.78 -12.79
C LYS A 190 -0.19 3.03 -12.10
N TRP A 191 0.18 2.92 -10.83
CA TRP A 191 0.72 4.05 -10.08
C TRP A 191 1.96 3.66 -9.28
N PRO A 192 3.08 4.41 -9.39
CA PRO A 192 4.29 4.15 -8.60
C PRO A 192 4.03 4.32 -7.10
N VAL A 193 4.34 3.29 -6.30
CA VAL A 193 3.99 3.28 -4.86
C VAL A 193 4.76 4.30 -4.03
N ARG A 194 5.93 4.73 -4.52
CA ARG A 194 6.79 5.72 -3.86
C ARG A 194 6.40 7.17 -4.16
N ILE A 195 5.51 7.40 -5.13
CA ILE A 195 5.02 8.73 -5.50
C ILE A 195 3.62 8.91 -4.91
N PRO A 196 3.40 9.90 -4.03
CA PRO A 196 2.05 10.22 -3.54
C PRO A 196 1.11 10.54 -4.69
N ARG A 197 -0.13 10.05 -4.64
CA ARG A 197 -1.14 10.43 -5.62
C ARG A 197 -1.46 11.92 -5.51
N PRO A 198 -1.58 12.64 -6.65
CA PRO A 198 -1.75 14.08 -6.65
C PRO A 198 -3.08 14.50 -6.03
N LEU A 199 -3.04 15.61 -5.31
CA LEU A 199 -4.19 16.24 -4.66
C LEU A 199 -4.25 17.71 -5.07
N LYS A 200 -5.43 18.33 -4.96
CA LYS A 200 -5.60 19.74 -5.27
C LYS A 200 -5.21 20.60 -4.07
N LYS A 201 -5.69 20.24 -2.88
CA LYS A 201 -5.38 20.94 -1.63
C LYS A 201 -5.56 20.01 -0.43
N LYS A 202 -4.68 20.11 0.58
CA LYS A 202 -4.86 19.47 1.89
C LYS A 202 -5.76 20.35 2.78
N LEU A 203 -6.74 19.74 3.41
CA LEU A 203 -7.73 20.39 4.27
C LEU A 203 -7.47 19.98 5.73
N ASP A 204 -7.88 20.83 6.66
CA ASP A 204 -7.81 20.50 8.07
C ASP A 204 -8.85 19.40 8.42
N PRO A 205 -8.45 18.36 9.17
CA PRO A 205 -9.35 17.28 9.55
C PRO A 205 -10.21 17.72 10.76
N GLU A 206 -11.47 18.06 10.49
CA GLU A 206 -12.41 18.59 11.49
C GLU A 206 -13.41 17.54 12.00
N THR A 207 -13.71 16.54 11.17
CA THR A 207 -14.70 15.50 11.49
C THR A 207 -14.04 14.37 12.27
N PRO A 208 -14.53 13.97 13.46
CA PRO A 208 -14.00 12.82 14.19
C PRO A 208 -14.22 11.52 13.40
N LEU A 209 -13.23 10.62 13.43
CA LEU A 209 -13.42 9.22 13.05
C LEU A 209 -14.02 8.50 14.26
N ILE A 210 -15.20 7.94 14.11
CA ILE A 210 -15.86 7.21 15.18
C ILE A 210 -15.24 5.81 15.23
N SER A 211 -14.41 5.54 16.23
CA SER A 211 -13.74 4.24 16.41
C SER A 211 -14.63 3.16 17.00
N GLY A 212 -15.71 3.56 17.68
CA GLY A 212 -16.55 2.66 18.49
C GLY A 212 -15.91 2.28 19.84
N GLN A 213 -14.72 2.80 20.14
CA GLN A 213 -14.03 2.57 21.41
C GLN A 213 -14.18 3.78 22.32
N ARG A 214 -14.84 3.58 23.47
CA ARG A 214 -15.20 4.68 24.40
C ARG A 214 -14.02 5.57 24.76
N ILE A 215 -12.86 4.98 25.09
CA ILE A 215 -11.66 5.72 25.51
C ILE A 215 -11.07 6.55 24.35
N LEU A 216 -11.02 5.97 23.15
CA LEU A 216 -10.48 6.64 21.97
C LEU A 216 -11.42 7.77 21.54
N ASP A 217 -12.71 7.51 21.43
CA ASP A 217 -13.69 8.52 20.97
C ASP A 217 -13.89 9.67 21.97
N THR A 218 -13.73 9.41 23.28
CA THR A 218 -14.00 10.41 24.32
C THR A 218 -12.77 11.23 24.69
N PHE A 219 -11.62 10.58 24.94
CA PHE A 219 -10.44 11.25 25.51
C PHE A 219 -9.34 11.51 24.49
N PHE A 220 -9.19 10.63 23.51
CA PHE A 220 -8.09 10.69 22.53
C PHE A 220 -8.59 10.52 21.09
N PRO A 221 -9.55 11.35 20.62
CA PRO A 221 -10.17 11.14 19.32
C PRO A 221 -9.18 11.39 18.19
N VAL A 222 -9.32 10.62 17.11
CA VAL A 222 -8.65 10.89 15.83
C VAL A 222 -9.68 11.42 14.84
N ALA A 223 -9.33 12.46 14.08
CA ALA A 223 -10.19 12.98 13.03
C ALA A 223 -10.02 12.17 11.72
N LYS A 224 -11.05 12.17 10.86
CA LYS A 224 -11.00 11.61 9.51
C LYS A 224 -9.94 12.35 8.69
N GLY A 225 -8.91 11.63 8.26
CA GLY A 225 -7.70 12.20 7.64
C GLY A 225 -6.55 12.40 8.62
N GLY A 226 -6.75 12.14 9.91
CA GLY A 226 -5.75 12.28 10.95
C GLY A 226 -4.70 11.18 10.96
N THR A 227 -3.75 11.32 11.87
CA THR A 227 -2.68 10.34 12.11
C THR A 227 -2.68 9.94 13.58
N ALA A 228 -2.67 8.63 13.83
CA ALA A 228 -2.58 8.05 15.16
C ALA A 228 -1.46 7.01 15.22
N ALA A 229 -0.79 6.96 16.37
CA ALA A 229 0.16 5.91 16.70
C ALA A 229 -0.35 5.08 17.89
N ILE A 230 -0.18 3.76 17.82
CA ILE A 230 -0.42 2.83 18.91
C ILE A 230 0.91 2.21 19.31
N PRO A 231 1.74 2.90 20.10
CA PRO A 231 2.91 2.28 20.70
C PRO A 231 2.50 1.42 21.88
N GLY A 232 3.16 0.28 22.01
CA GLY A 232 2.93 -0.58 23.15
C GLY A 232 3.87 -1.77 23.19
N PRO A 233 4.04 -2.38 24.37
CA PRO A 233 4.84 -3.59 24.51
C PRO A 233 4.22 -4.76 23.73
N PHE A 234 5.02 -5.82 23.56
CA PHE A 234 4.50 -7.09 23.02
C PHE A 234 3.39 -7.63 23.93
N GLY A 235 2.27 -8.06 23.34
CA GLY A 235 1.11 -8.52 24.12
C GLY A 235 0.25 -7.41 24.74
N GLY A 236 0.60 -6.13 24.56
CA GLY A 236 -0.15 -5.00 25.12
C GLY A 236 -1.51 -4.72 24.48
N GLY A 237 -1.97 -5.52 23.52
CA GLY A 237 -3.28 -5.35 22.86
C GLY A 237 -3.28 -4.51 21.59
N LYS A 238 -2.12 -4.27 20.95
CA LYS A 238 -2.01 -3.46 19.72
C LYS A 238 -2.88 -4.00 18.57
N THR A 239 -2.65 -5.26 18.20
CA THR A 239 -3.38 -5.94 17.11
C THR A 239 -4.89 -6.00 17.41
N VAL A 240 -5.28 -6.31 18.64
CA VAL A 240 -6.70 -6.30 19.06
C VAL A 240 -7.31 -4.91 18.90
N THR A 241 -6.60 -3.85 19.30
CA THR A 241 -7.06 -2.46 19.14
C THR A 241 -7.22 -2.10 17.66
N GLN A 242 -6.28 -2.51 16.80
CA GLN A 242 -6.40 -2.29 15.36
C GLN A 242 -7.54 -3.09 14.71
N HIS A 243 -7.79 -4.33 15.15
CA HIS A 243 -8.93 -5.12 14.67
C HIS A 243 -10.25 -4.45 15.04
N GLN A 244 -10.35 -3.94 16.26
CA GLN A 244 -11.52 -3.18 16.70
C GLN A 244 -11.71 -1.90 15.87
N LEU A 245 -10.63 -1.19 15.54
CA LEU A 245 -10.71 -0.05 14.63
C LEU A 245 -11.16 -0.46 13.23
N ALA A 246 -10.58 -1.52 12.66
CA ALA A 246 -10.94 -2.01 11.33
C ALA A 246 -12.42 -2.42 11.26
N LYS A 247 -12.93 -3.04 12.31
CA LYS A 247 -14.31 -3.52 12.40
C LYS A 247 -15.32 -2.39 12.62
N TRP A 248 -15.07 -1.53 13.59
CA TRP A 248 -16.07 -0.58 14.11
C TRP A 248 -15.95 0.82 13.54
N CYS A 249 -14.84 1.18 12.90
CA CYS A 249 -14.70 2.55 12.41
C CYS A 249 -15.71 2.87 11.29
N ASP A 250 -16.13 4.14 11.28
CA ASP A 250 -17.07 4.71 10.32
C ASP A 250 -16.39 5.16 9.01
N ALA A 251 -15.22 4.60 8.68
CA ALA A 251 -14.59 4.72 7.38
C ALA A 251 -15.30 3.81 6.36
N GLU A 252 -15.38 4.26 5.11
CA GLU A 252 -16.03 3.49 4.04
C GLU A 252 -15.14 2.37 3.53
N ILE A 253 -13.81 2.55 3.56
CA ILE A 253 -12.84 1.55 3.09
C ILE A 253 -11.74 1.35 4.13
N ILE A 254 -11.36 0.09 4.33
CA ILE A 254 -10.32 -0.34 5.25
C ILE A 254 -9.14 -0.91 4.46
N VAL A 255 -7.94 -0.40 4.72
CA VAL A 255 -6.69 -0.94 4.18
C VAL A 255 -5.87 -1.46 5.34
N TYR A 256 -5.72 -2.78 5.46
CA TYR A 256 -4.92 -3.38 6.52
C TYR A 256 -3.58 -3.85 5.96
N VAL A 257 -2.48 -3.38 6.55
CA VAL A 257 -1.11 -3.75 6.17
C VAL A 257 -0.46 -4.50 7.32
N GLY A 258 -0.40 -5.82 7.21
CA GLY A 258 0.40 -6.69 8.06
C GLY A 258 1.86 -6.69 7.60
N CYS A 259 2.68 -5.83 8.21
CA CYS A 259 4.09 -5.68 7.96
C CYS A 259 4.94 -6.37 9.05
N GLY A 260 5.51 -7.53 8.70
CA GLY A 260 6.48 -8.24 9.53
C GLY A 260 5.90 -8.91 10.79
N GLU A 261 4.58 -9.02 10.89
CA GLU A 261 3.89 -9.69 11.99
C GLU A 261 3.83 -11.21 11.83
N ARG A 262 3.38 -11.91 12.86
CA ARG A 262 3.37 -13.37 12.86
C ARG A 262 2.33 -13.89 11.87
N GLY A 263 2.68 -14.97 11.17
CA GLY A 263 1.76 -15.59 10.22
C GLY A 263 0.42 -15.98 10.85
N ASN A 264 0.43 -16.43 12.12
CA ASN A 264 -0.80 -16.78 12.83
C ASN A 264 -1.74 -15.58 13.07
N GLU A 265 -1.19 -14.41 13.39
CA GLU A 265 -1.98 -13.18 13.59
C GLU A 265 -2.63 -12.76 12.26
N MET A 266 -1.87 -12.86 11.16
CA MET A 266 -2.43 -12.62 9.83
C MET A 266 -3.48 -13.66 9.46
N THR A 267 -3.27 -14.95 9.72
CA THR A 267 -4.26 -16.00 9.45
C THR A 267 -5.55 -15.77 10.24
N GLU A 268 -5.46 -15.36 11.50
CA GLU A 268 -6.62 -15.01 12.32
C GLU A 268 -7.44 -13.89 11.67
N VAL A 269 -6.79 -12.83 11.17
CA VAL A 269 -7.44 -11.78 10.38
C VAL A 269 -8.14 -12.35 9.14
N LEU A 270 -7.46 -13.25 8.41
CA LEU A 270 -8.00 -13.84 7.18
C LEU A 270 -9.20 -14.77 7.43
N GLU A 271 -9.20 -15.49 8.55
CA GLU A 271 -10.29 -16.39 8.93
C GLU A 271 -11.46 -15.63 9.55
N GLU A 272 -11.21 -14.63 10.39
CA GLU A 272 -12.28 -13.91 11.08
C GLU A 272 -12.98 -12.87 10.19
N PHE A 273 -12.25 -12.06 9.42
CA PHE A 273 -12.82 -10.90 8.70
C PHE A 273 -13.95 -11.25 7.72
N PRO A 274 -13.91 -12.39 6.99
CA PRO A 274 -15.03 -12.84 6.17
C PRO A 274 -16.30 -13.17 6.97
N HIS A 275 -16.16 -13.56 8.23
CA HIS A 275 -17.27 -13.90 9.13
C HIS A 275 -17.74 -12.73 9.98
N LEU A 276 -16.93 -11.68 10.11
CA LEU A 276 -17.30 -10.45 10.78
C LEU A 276 -18.25 -9.63 9.92
N THR A 277 -19.43 -9.32 10.47
CA THR A 277 -20.36 -8.38 9.86
C THR A 277 -20.00 -6.94 10.23
N ASP A 278 -20.00 -6.07 9.24
CA ASP A 278 -19.92 -4.63 9.43
C ASP A 278 -21.19 -4.17 10.17
N PRO A 279 -21.06 -3.53 11.35
CA PRO A 279 -22.19 -3.04 12.12
C PRO A 279 -23.05 -2.02 11.38
N ASN A 280 -22.45 -1.24 10.48
CA ASN A 280 -23.15 -0.16 9.78
C ASN A 280 -23.96 -0.68 8.59
N SER A 281 -23.41 -1.63 7.83
CA SER A 281 -24.04 -2.12 6.60
C SER A 281 -24.70 -3.50 6.72
N GLY A 282 -24.36 -4.28 7.76
CA GLY A 282 -24.82 -5.66 7.94
C GLY A 282 -24.21 -6.66 6.95
N LYS A 283 -23.25 -6.25 6.12
CA LYS A 283 -22.53 -7.11 5.17
C LYS A 283 -21.18 -7.56 5.74
N PRO A 284 -20.52 -8.58 5.17
CA PRO A 284 -19.18 -8.98 5.62
C PRO A 284 -18.18 -7.82 5.53
N LEU A 285 -17.32 -7.67 6.55
CA LEU A 285 -16.30 -6.61 6.61
C LEU A 285 -15.35 -6.65 5.42
N MET A 286 -15.14 -7.85 4.86
CA MET A 286 -14.31 -8.07 3.67
C MET A 286 -14.83 -7.31 2.43
N GLU A 287 -16.14 -6.99 2.33
CA GLU A 287 -16.72 -6.24 1.21
C GLU A 287 -16.22 -4.79 1.10
N ARG A 288 -15.56 -4.27 2.15
CA ARG A 288 -14.96 -2.93 2.15
C ARG A 288 -13.48 -2.92 2.55
N THR A 289 -12.85 -4.10 2.60
CA THR A 289 -11.49 -4.26 3.11
C THR A 289 -10.56 -4.81 2.04
N VAL A 290 -9.32 -4.30 2.03
CA VAL A 290 -8.19 -4.90 1.32
C VAL A 290 -7.09 -5.21 2.33
N LEU A 291 -6.51 -6.41 2.22
CA LEU A 291 -5.49 -6.90 3.15
C LEU A 291 -4.16 -7.05 2.40
N ILE A 292 -3.09 -6.52 2.97
CA ILE A 292 -1.72 -6.70 2.50
C ILE A 292 -0.96 -7.43 3.59
N ALA A 293 -0.50 -8.63 3.29
CA ALA A 293 0.17 -9.51 4.23
C ALA A 293 1.62 -9.74 3.79
N ASN A 294 2.55 -9.24 4.60
CA ASN A 294 3.96 -9.57 4.49
C ASN A 294 4.47 -10.06 5.84
N THR A 295 4.37 -11.36 6.10
CA THR A 295 4.68 -11.97 7.39
C THR A 295 6.17 -11.86 7.77
N SER A 296 6.50 -12.13 9.03
CA SER A 296 7.86 -12.05 9.56
C SER A 296 8.88 -12.93 8.82
N ASN A 297 8.45 -14.07 8.25
CA ASN A 297 9.28 -14.99 7.47
C ASN A 297 9.31 -14.68 5.96
N MET A 298 8.57 -13.68 5.49
CA MET A 298 8.67 -13.18 4.12
C MET A 298 9.86 -12.22 3.96
N PRO A 299 10.35 -12.01 2.73
CA PRO A 299 11.50 -11.17 2.46
C PRO A 299 11.42 -9.79 3.11
N VAL A 300 12.51 -9.39 3.76
CA VAL A 300 12.59 -8.12 4.52
C VAL A 300 12.35 -6.92 3.62
N ALA A 301 12.85 -6.96 2.39
CA ALA A 301 12.63 -5.91 1.41
C ALA A 301 11.16 -5.70 1.05
N ALA A 302 10.35 -6.77 1.03
CA ALA A 302 8.92 -6.69 0.72
C ALA A 302 8.11 -6.02 1.85
N ARG A 303 8.68 -5.90 3.07
CA ARG A 303 8.11 -5.09 4.16
C ARG A 303 8.13 -3.60 3.85
N ASP A 304 9.16 -3.10 3.15
CA ASP A 304 9.19 -1.71 2.69
C ASP A 304 8.10 -1.48 1.63
N ALA A 305 8.01 -2.41 0.67
CA ALA A 305 7.01 -2.35 -0.40
C ALA A 305 5.57 -2.42 0.13
N SER A 306 5.28 -3.26 1.13
CA SER A 306 3.90 -3.45 1.63
C SER A 306 3.27 -2.18 2.19
N VAL A 307 4.06 -1.38 2.93
CA VAL A 307 3.62 -0.11 3.51
C VAL A 307 3.31 0.91 2.43
N TYR A 308 4.17 1.03 1.40
CA TYR A 308 3.93 1.93 0.27
C TYR A 308 2.76 1.47 -0.63
N THR A 309 2.58 0.16 -0.81
CA THR A 309 1.43 -0.41 -1.51
C THR A 309 0.12 -0.06 -0.79
N GLY A 310 0.07 -0.25 0.52
CA GLY A 310 -1.12 0.04 1.33
C GLY A 310 -1.51 1.53 1.30
N ILE A 311 -0.56 2.43 1.52
CA ILE A 311 -0.87 3.87 1.48
C ILE A 311 -1.33 4.31 0.09
N THR A 312 -0.80 3.69 -0.98
CA THR A 312 -1.21 4.00 -2.36
C THR A 312 -2.64 3.52 -2.64
N PHE A 313 -3.07 2.38 -2.09
CA PHE A 313 -4.49 1.99 -2.11
C PHE A 313 -5.35 2.96 -1.34
N GLY A 314 -4.89 3.37 -0.15
CA GLY A 314 -5.60 4.35 0.67
C GLY A 314 -5.82 5.67 -0.07
N GLU A 315 -4.78 6.18 -0.72
CA GLU A 315 -4.85 7.38 -1.56
C GLU A 315 -5.76 7.20 -2.77
N TYR A 316 -5.73 6.03 -3.43
CA TYR A 316 -6.56 5.77 -4.59
C TYR A 316 -8.06 5.82 -4.28
N PHE A 317 -8.47 5.17 -3.19
CA PHE A 317 -9.85 5.20 -2.74
C PHE A 317 -10.24 6.58 -2.17
N ARG A 318 -9.32 7.27 -1.49
CA ARG A 318 -9.49 8.68 -1.08
C ARG A 318 -9.75 9.58 -2.29
N ASP A 319 -9.04 9.39 -3.41
CA ASP A 319 -9.22 10.18 -4.63
C ASP A 319 -10.60 9.99 -5.28
N MET A 320 -11.29 8.87 -4.99
CA MET A 320 -12.70 8.66 -5.38
C MET A 320 -13.69 9.42 -4.49
N GLY A 321 -13.22 10.05 -3.42
CA GLY A 321 -14.04 10.76 -2.43
C GLY A 321 -14.44 9.92 -1.22
N TYR A 322 -13.83 8.75 -1.01
CA TYR A 322 -14.10 7.93 0.18
C TYR A 322 -13.29 8.36 1.39
N ASN A 323 -13.82 8.07 2.58
CA ASN A 323 -13.08 8.10 3.83
C ASN A 323 -12.45 6.73 4.06
N VAL A 324 -11.12 6.70 4.11
CA VAL A 324 -10.33 5.49 4.18
C VAL A 324 -9.58 5.44 5.51
N ALA A 325 -9.56 4.28 6.15
CA ALA A 325 -8.70 4.00 7.29
C ALA A 325 -7.62 2.99 6.90
N LEU A 326 -6.36 3.34 7.13
CA LEU A 326 -5.22 2.47 6.92
C LEU A 326 -4.64 2.06 8.27
N MET A 327 -4.52 0.75 8.48
CA MET A 327 -3.90 0.15 9.66
C MET A 327 -2.55 -0.42 9.24
N ALA A 328 -1.47 0.02 9.87
CA ALA A 328 -0.13 -0.50 9.64
C ALA A 328 0.34 -1.27 10.88
N ASP A 329 0.34 -2.59 10.82
CA ASP A 329 0.79 -3.51 11.89
C ASP A 329 2.01 -4.30 11.42
N SER A 330 3.25 -3.92 11.72
CA SER A 330 3.65 -2.74 12.49
C SER A 330 4.70 -1.89 11.78
N THR A 331 4.70 -0.58 12.04
CA THR A 331 5.68 0.34 11.47
C THR A 331 7.08 0.14 12.06
N SER A 332 7.20 -0.52 13.21
CA SER A 332 8.50 -0.91 13.77
C SER A 332 9.19 -1.98 12.95
N ARG A 333 8.47 -2.99 12.45
CA ARG A 333 9.04 -4.02 11.56
C ARG A 333 9.46 -3.47 10.21
N TRP A 334 8.76 -2.43 9.75
CA TRP A 334 9.18 -1.65 8.59
C TRP A 334 10.48 -0.87 8.86
N ALA A 335 10.60 -0.19 10.00
CA ALA A 335 11.83 0.49 10.39
C ALA A 335 13.02 -0.47 10.57
N GLU A 336 12.78 -1.65 11.16
CA GLU A 336 13.78 -2.72 11.25
C GLU A 336 14.24 -3.20 9.87
N ALA A 337 13.32 -3.30 8.90
CA ALA A 337 13.66 -3.64 7.53
C ALA A 337 14.61 -2.60 6.93
N MET A 338 14.32 -1.30 7.12
CA MET A 338 15.23 -0.23 6.69
C MET A 338 16.60 -0.32 7.35
N ARG A 339 16.65 -0.63 8.66
CA ARG A 339 17.90 -0.84 9.40
C ARG A 339 18.72 -1.99 8.79
N GLU A 340 18.08 -3.10 8.47
CA GLU A 340 18.76 -4.23 7.85
C GLU A 340 19.30 -3.88 6.46
N ILE A 341 18.49 -3.22 5.63
CA ILE A 341 18.89 -2.79 4.27
C ILE A 341 20.07 -1.81 4.35
N SER A 342 19.98 -0.80 5.22
CA SER A 342 21.04 0.19 5.45
C SER A 342 22.36 -0.46 5.87
N GLY A 343 22.30 -1.43 6.79
CA GLY A 343 23.49 -2.18 7.20
C GLY A 343 24.11 -3.02 6.07
N ARG A 344 23.30 -3.55 5.14
CA ARG A 344 23.80 -4.28 3.95
C ARG A 344 24.40 -3.35 2.90
N LEU A 345 23.95 -2.11 2.86
CA LEU A 345 24.51 -1.05 2.00
C LEU A 345 25.80 -0.45 2.58
N GLU A 346 26.20 -0.85 3.79
CA GLU A 346 27.36 -0.29 4.49
C GLU A 346 27.20 1.23 4.73
N GLU A 347 25.95 1.70 4.85
CA GLU A 347 25.66 3.07 5.23
C GLU A 347 26.06 3.34 6.68
N MET A 348 26.43 4.58 7.00
CA MET A 348 26.71 4.96 8.39
C MET A 348 25.42 4.89 9.22
N PRO A 349 25.38 4.07 10.29
CA PRO A 349 24.21 3.95 11.14
C PRO A 349 24.00 5.23 11.96
N GLY A 350 22.74 5.58 12.15
CA GLY A 350 22.30 6.55 13.15
C GLY A 350 22.04 5.91 14.50
N GLU A 351 21.10 6.48 15.27
CA GLU A 351 20.71 5.98 16.59
C GLU A 351 20.19 4.54 16.51
N GLU A 352 20.64 3.69 17.45
CA GLU A 352 20.28 2.27 17.55
C GLU A 352 20.43 1.45 16.24
N GLY A 353 21.32 1.90 15.35
CA GLY A 353 21.61 1.25 14.08
C GLY A 353 20.68 1.64 12.93
N TYR A 354 19.62 2.42 13.17
CA TYR A 354 18.69 2.84 12.11
C TYR A 354 19.36 3.80 11.11
N PRO A 355 18.92 3.84 9.85
CA PRO A 355 19.45 4.81 8.89
C PRO A 355 19.13 6.25 9.30
N ALA A 356 20.01 7.19 8.92
CA ALA A 356 19.82 8.61 9.17
C ALA A 356 18.51 9.17 8.55
N TYR A 357 17.97 8.51 7.52
CA TYR A 357 16.72 8.88 6.85
C TYR A 357 15.46 8.26 7.48
N LEU A 358 15.53 7.56 8.62
CA LEU A 358 14.35 6.97 9.27
C LEU A 358 13.27 8.04 9.53
N ALA A 359 13.65 9.17 10.11
CA ALA A 359 12.73 10.25 10.46
C ALA A 359 12.00 10.81 9.24
N SER A 360 12.72 11.07 8.15
CA SER A 360 12.14 11.60 6.91
C SER A 360 11.26 10.58 6.20
N ARG A 361 11.61 9.29 6.24
CA ARG A 361 10.77 8.21 5.68
C ARG A 361 9.45 8.08 6.43
N LEU A 362 9.47 8.07 7.76
CA LEU A 362 8.25 8.04 8.57
C LEU A 362 7.41 9.30 8.31
N ALA A 363 8.04 10.48 8.27
CA ALA A 363 7.34 11.74 8.00
C ALA A 363 6.65 11.73 6.63
N ASN A 364 7.36 11.31 5.57
CA ASN A 364 6.80 11.19 4.23
C ASN A 364 5.64 10.20 4.16
N PHE A 365 5.67 9.12 4.95
CA PHE A 365 4.58 8.16 5.01
C PHE A 365 3.33 8.74 5.69
N TYR A 366 3.47 9.30 6.89
CA TYR A 366 2.33 9.85 7.62
C TYR A 366 1.76 11.12 6.96
N GLU A 367 2.59 11.93 6.27
CA GLU A 367 2.11 13.13 5.56
C GLU A 367 1.28 12.84 4.31
N ARG A 368 1.33 11.60 3.79
CA ARG A 368 0.42 11.14 2.72
C ARG A 368 -1.02 10.98 3.19
N SER A 369 -1.22 10.84 4.51
CA SER A 369 -2.55 10.89 5.11
C SER A 369 -3.09 12.33 5.11
N GLY A 370 -4.40 12.47 5.30
CA GLY A 370 -5.04 13.78 5.31
C GLY A 370 -6.45 13.75 4.77
N ARG A 371 -7.23 14.78 5.14
CA ARG A 371 -8.41 15.19 4.39
C ARG A 371 -7.93 16.06 3.22
N VAL A 372 -8.44 15.81 2.03
CA VAL A 372 -7.98 16.48 0.81
C VAL A 372 -9.15 16.87 -0.07
N GLU A 373 -9.01 17.97 -0.80
CA GLU A 373 -9.76 18.22 -2.02
C GLU A 373 -9.06 17.43 -3.14
N THR A 374 -9.78 16.49 -3.76
CA THR A 374 -9.24 15.64 -4.82
C THR A 374 -9.00 16.44 -6.10
N ILE A 375 -8.16 15.92 -7.00
CA ILE A 375 -8.10 16.43 -8.37
C ILE A 375 -9.39 16.12 -9.15
N GLY A 376 -9.59 16.83 -10.26
CA GLY A 376 -10.78 16.78 -11.09
C GLY A 376 -11.57 18.09 -11.08
N THR A 377 -12.45 18.22 -12.07
CA THR A 377 -13.31 19.39 -12.27
C THR A 377 -14.32 19.55 -11.13
N ASN A 378 -14.86 18.44 -10.65
CA ASN A 378 -15.80 18.41 -9.54
C ASN A 378 -15.05 18.50 -8.21
N LYS A 379 -15.47 19.47 -7.37
CA LYS A 379 -14.98 19.56 -6.00
C LYS A 379 -15.47 18.36 -5.20
N ARG A 380 -14.55 17.46 -4.88
CA ARG A 380 -14.79 16.32 -3.99
C ARG A 380 -13.77 16.32 -2.89
N GLU A 381 -14.19 15.84 -1.74
CA GLU A 381 -13.33 15.63 -0.60
C GLU A 381 -13.21 14.14 -0.33
N GLY A 382 -12.01 13.71 0.03
CA GLY A 382 -11.75 12.37 0.55
C GLY A 382 -10.85 12.48 1.76
N SER A 383 -10.82 11.45 2.58
CA SER A 383 -9.91 11.42 3.73
C SER A 383 -9.18 10.09 3.83
N LEU A 384 -7.92 10.14 4.24
CA LEU A 384 -7.11 8.97 4.54
C LEU A 384 -6.58 9.11 5.97
N THR A 385 -7.12 8.32 6.88
CA THR A 385 -6.69 8.24 8.27
C THR A 385 -5.67 7.12 8.39
N VAL A 386 -4.50 7.39 8.98
CA VAL A 386 -3.43 6.38 9.15
C VAL A 386 -3.26 6.08 10.63
N VAL A 387 -3.32 4.79 10.97
CA VAL A 387 -3.08 4.26 12.32
C VAL A 387 -1.90 3.29 12.26
N GLY A 388 -0.77 3.66 12.85
CA GLY A 388 0.43 2.82 12.90
C GLY A 388 0.65 2.19 14.26
N ALA A 389 0.84 0.86 14.32
CA ALA A 389 1.35 0.21 15.54
C ALA A 389 2.86 0.35 15.61
N VAL A 390 3.34 0.71 16.81
CA VAL A 390 4.77 0.76 17.12
C VAL A 390 5.05 -0.27 18.22
N SER A 391 6.05 -1.11 17.99
CA SER A 391 6.49 -2.20 18.87
C SER A 391 7.88 -1.88 19.44
N PRO A 392 8.00 -0.89 20.36
CA PRO A 392 9.28 -0.55 20.98
C PRO A 392 9.84 -1.75 21.77
N PRO A 393 11.15 -2.05 21.64
CA PRO A 393 11.80 -3.07 22.45
C PRO A 393 11.59 -2.81 23.95
N GLY A 394 11.10 -3.81 24.68
CA GLY A 394 10.85 -3.68 26.12
C GLY A 394 9.76 -2.67 26.53
N GLY A 395 9.02 -2.09 25.58
CA GLY A 395 8.05 -1.03 25.87
C GLY A 395 8.67 0.35 26.11
N ASP A 396 9.96 0.54 25.78
CA ASP A 396 10.64 1.82 25.97
C ASP A 396 10.28 2.82 24.85
N PHE A 397 9.55 3.88 25.20
CA PHE A 397 9.15 4.91 24.25
C PHE A 397 10.29 5.86 23.85
N SER A 398 11.47 5.76 24.47
CA SER A 398 12.63 6.57 24.10
C SER A 398 13.30 6.12 22.80
N GLU A 399 12.98 4.93 22.30
CA GLU A 399 13.57 4.38 21.08
C GLU A 399 13.21 5.19 19.81
N PRO A 400 14.07 5.18 18.77
CA PRO A 400 13.97 6.09 17.63
C PRO A 400 12.65 6.02 16.85
N VAL A 401 12.04 4.85 16.67
CA VAL A 401 10.79 4.70 15.90
C VAL A 401 9.63 5.39 16.62
N THR A 402 9.48 5.18 17.92
CA THR A 402 8.45 5.81 18.76
C THR A 402 8.65 7.32 18.83
N GLN A 403 9.88 7.78 19.07
CA GLN A 403 10.18 9.21 19.13
C GLN A 403 9.93 9.92 17.79
N ASN A 404 10.37 9.34 16.67
CA ASN A 404 10.11 9.92 15.36
C ASN A 404 8.63 9.89 15.01
N THR A 405 7.92 8.80 15.34
CA THR A 405 6.46 8.72 15.12
C THR A 405 5.71 9.77 15.92
N LEU A 406 6.03 9.94 17.21
CA LEU A 406 5.41 10.93 18.10
C LEU A 406 5.60 12.37 17.62
N ARG A 407 6.73 12.69 16.96
CA ARG A 407 6.97 14.01 16.35
C ARG A 407 6.02 14.33 15.20
N ILE A 408 5.51 13.30 14.52
CA ILE A 408 4.73 13.43 13.29
C ILE A 408 3.23 13.26 13.57
N THR A 409 2.87 12.22 14.32
CA THR A 409 1.48 11.87 14.61
C THR A 409 0.83 12.86 15.57
N LYS A 410 -0.43 13.21 15.32
CA LYS A 410 -1.18 14.12 16.21
C LYS A 410 -1.86 13.42 17.37
N VAL A 411 -2.08 12.12 17.26
CA VAL A 411 -2.74 11.29 18.28
C VAL A 411 -1.80 10.14 18.69
N PHE A 412 -1.70 9.91 19.99
CA PHE A 412 -0.79 8.93 20.58
C PHE A 412 -1.54 8.06 21.59
N TRP A 413 -1.85 6.82 21.22
CA TRP A 413 -2.56 5.84 22.04
C TRP A 413 -1.57 4.87 22.68
N ALA A 414 -0.92 5.33 23.76
CA ALA A 414 0.07 4.54 24.48
C ALA A 414 -0.59 3.37 25.23
N LEU A 415 -0.28 2.15 24.83
CA LEU A 415 -0.70 0.96 25.56
C LEU A 415 0.27 0.68 26.71
N ASP A 416 -0.29 0.29 27.85
CA ASP A 416 0.44 0.09 29.09
C ASP A 416 0.41 -1.39 29.52
N ALA A 417 1.58 -1.99 29.75
CA ALA A 417 1.68 -3.39 30.20
C ALA A 417 0.98 -3.61 31.55
N SER A 418 1.09 -2.67 32.49
CA SER A 418 0.49 -2.83 33.82
C SER A 418 -1.04 -2.83 33.77
N LEU A 419 -1.65 -2.15 32.80
CA LEU A 419 -3.09 -2.23 32.53
C LEU A 419 -3.47 -3.58 31.93
N ALA A 420 -2.74 -4.01 30.90
CA ALA A 420 -2.96 -5.30 30.25
C ALA A 420 -2.81 -6.49 31.22
N ASP A 421 -1.80 -6.48 32.10
CA ASP A 421 -1.57 -7.51 33.11
C ASP A 421 -2.72 -7.61 34.14
N ARG A 422 -3.41 -6.48 34.38
CA ARG A 422 -4.62 -6.42 35.22
C ARG A 422 -5.91 -6.71 34.45
N ARG A 423 -5.81 -7.14 33.18
CA ARG A 423 -6.93 -7.34 32.25
C ARG A 423 -7.79 -6.08 32.05
N HIS A 424 -7.17 -4.91 32.16
CA HIS A 424 -7.77 -3.64 31.78
C HIS A 424 -7.45 -3.35 30.31
N PHE A 425 -8.46 -3.42 29.45
CA PHE A 425 -8.38 -3.17 28.01
C PHE A 425 -9.46 -2.16 27.61
N PRO A 426 -9.31 -1.39 26.52
CA PRO A 426 -8.15 -1.22 25.63
C PRO A 426 -7.22 -0.07 26.05
#